data_AF-A0A1Q7HPX1-F1
#
_entry.id   AF-A0A1Q7HPX1-F1
#
_cell.length_a   1.000
_cell.length_b   1.000
_cell.length_c   1.000
_cell.angle_alpha   90.00
_cell.angle_beta   90.00
_cell.angle_gamma   90.00
#
_symmetry.space_group_name_H-M   'P 1'
#
loop_
_entity.id
_entity.type
_entity.pdbx_description
1 polymer ?
#
loop_
_entity_poly.entity_id
_entity_poly.type
_entity_poly.pdbx_seq_one_letter_code
_entity_poly.pdbx_strand_id
1 'polypeptide(L)'
;MAVAPLAWIVLLVVAGALALRALLLWLFALAANGPVMYGEGAVAHAGSIIARGGDPYGPARAGMFVAANYSPLAYLVAAMGESIGPFFALRFASIIATLSVAVAIAWRARHQRLQAIALGASFLALVPVEVWGPAHRSDPLAIALTALAILAAAPSWWRAGIAGASASLAVYAKPTSVLPLAVVFAYLLWRERDVAVRTIGAAVIAAVALGAFSLARFDAAGLVDHVVRRNQLPLDFGQLPSLLIACLITIGVFIVAGLRTSDGRLRAYVAGGALVLLLGAREGATINYFLDLAVASCLGVVTVAARTQNPLLPLALAAQLVLGAVFFRPLDASATTGAWSDPRRAALASDLARTSPHLAEESGVLVANGIDPIVDDLFLWSRLVAIGAIVDDVTPRILDGEFATVIAEVSLEGLDRAPAFERQRWPPTLARAVLTAYRLDVSADHFYKYVPRRILVRLE
;
A
#
# COMPACT_ATOMS: atom_id res chain seq x y z
N MET A 1 27.88 -13.65 -31.16
CA MET A 1 27.88 -13.91 -29.70
C MET A 1 27.90 -12.66 -28.81
N ALA A 2 28.15 -11.44 -29.33
CA ALA A 2 28.23 -10.20 -28.52
C ALA A 2 26.87 -9.53 -28.18
N VAL A 3 25.76 -9.96 -28.81
CA VAL A 3 24.44 -9.29 -28.70
C VAL A 3 23.75 -9.56 -27.36
N ALA A 4 23.89 -10.76 -26.79
CA ALA A 4 23.22 -11.11 -25.53
C ALA A 4 23.75 -10.31 -24.33
N PRO A 5 25.08 -10.15 -24.12
CA PRO A 5 25.62 -9.27 -23.07
C PRO A 5 25.16 -7.81 -23.23
N LEU A 6 25.17 -7.28 -24.46
CA LEU A 6 24.74 -5.91 -24.74
C LEU A 6 23.28 -5.67 -24.34
N ALA A 7 22.39 -6.62 -24.66
CA ALA A 7 20.97 -6.52 -24.29
C ALA A 7 20.76 -6.49 -22.77
N TRP A 8 21.52 -7.27 -22.01
CA TRP A 8 21.51 -7.22 -20.54
C TRP A 8 22.09 -5.92 -19.98
N ILE A 9 23.09 -5.32 -20.64
CA ILE A 9 23.60 -3.99 -20.29
C ILE A 9 22.52 -2.93 -20.52
N VAL A 10 21.79 -2.98 -21.65
CA VAL A 10 20.66 -2.07 -21.91
C VAL A 10 19.62 -2.15 -20.80
N LEU A 11 19.21 -3.37 -20.43
CA LEU A 11 18.29 -3.57 -19.30
C LEU A 11 18.86 -3.00 -18.01
N LEU A 12 20.13 -3.26 -17.69
CA LEU A 12 20.76 -2.74 -16.48
C LEU A 12 20.80 -1.22 -16.46
N VAL A 13 21.12 -0.56 -17.57
CA VAL A 13 21.16 0.91 -17.64
C VAL A 13 19.78 1.50 -17.39
N VAL A 14 18.75 0.97 -18.07
CA VAL A 14 17.37 1.41 -17.89
C VAL A 14 16.91 1.14 -16.45
N ALA A 15 16.95 -0.12 -16.03
CA ALA A 15 16.50 -0.53 -14.70
C ALA A 15 17.28 0.16 -13.58
N GLY A 16 18.60 0.31 -13.74
CA GLY A 16 19.48 0.98 -12.78
C GLY A 16 19.15 2.46 -12.61
N ALA A 17 18.93 3.19 -13.69
CA ALA A 17 18.53 4.60 -13.63
C ALA A 17 17.16 4.76 -12.93
N LEU A 18 16.18 3.91 -13.26
CA LEU A 18 14.86 3.96 -12.65
C LEU A 18 14.86 3.51 -11.19
N ALA A 19 15.62 2.47 -10.84
CA ALA A 19 15.76 1.99 -9.47
C ALA A 19 16.50 3.02 -8.61
N LEU A 20 17.55 3.67 -9.13
CA LEU A 20 18.25 4.73 -8.41
C LEU A 20 17.29 5.88 -8.07
N ARG A 21 16.48 6.32 -9.05
CA ARG A 21 15.43 7.32 -8.81
C ARG A 21 14.48 6.87 -7.69
N ALA A 22 13.96 5.63 -7.76
CA ALA A 22 13.07 5.09 -6.74
C ALA A 22 13.72 5.15 -5.35
N LEU A 23 14.96 4.66 -5.21
CA LEU A 23 15.70 4.69 -3.95
C LEU A 23 15.91 6.10 -3.41
N LEU A 24 16.21 7.08 -4.27
CA LEU A 24 16.33 8.48 -3.86
C LEU A 24 15.00 9.05 -3.34
N LEU A 25 13.88 8.74 -4.00
CA LEU A 25 12.54 9.10 -3.53
C LEU A 25 12.21 8.45 -2.19
N TRP A 26 12.60 7.19 -2.01
CA TRP A 26 12.36 6.45 -0.76
C TRP A 26 13.19 7.00 0.39
N LEU A 27 14.45 7.36 0.16
CA LEU A 27 15.30 8.01 1.15
C LEU A 27 14.74 9.40 1.52
N PHE A 28 14.26 10.15 0.54
CA PHE A 28 13.59 11.43 0.78
C PHE A 28 12.32 11.25 1.63
N ALA A 29 11.47 10.27 1.29
CA ALA A 29 10.30 9.93 2.08
C ALA A 29 10.67 9.52 3.51
N LEU A 30 11.70 8.69 3.69
CA LEU A 30 12.13 8.24 5.01
C LEU A 30 12.62 9.39 5.89
N ALA A 31 13.34 10.35 5.30
CA ALA A 31 13.83 11.53 5.99
C ALA A 31 12.72 12.56 6.27
N ALA A 32 11.66 12.59 5.46
CA ALA A 32 10.56 13.52 5.62
C ALA A 32 9.52 13.00 6.61
N ASN A 33 9.19 13.82 7.62
CA ASN A 33 8.14 13.51 8.59
C ASN A 33 6.76 13.94 8.07
N GLY A 34 6.26 13.25 7.04
CA GLY A 34 4.93 13.51 6.46
C GLY A 34 4.43 12.37 5.58
N PRO A 35 3.14 12.39 5.20
CA PRO A 35 2.54 11.41 4.32
C PRO A 35 3.03 11.61 2.88
N VAL A 36 3.44 10.53 2.23
CA VAL A 36 3.80 10.54 0.79
C VAL A 36 2.71 9.96 -0.09
N MET A 37 1.75 9.27 0.51
CA MET A 37 0.61 8.68 -0.16
C MET A 37 -0.64 8.87 0.69
N TYR A 38 -1.78 8.94 0.01
CA TYR A 38 -3.07 8.93 0.67
C TYR A 38 -3.19 7.75 1.64
N GLY A 39 -3.86 7.94 2.77
CA GLY A 39 -4.16 6.99 3.85
C GLY A 39 -2.96 6.43 4.61
N GLU A 40 -1.77 7.00 4.45
CA GLU A 40 -0.67 6.74 5.40
C GLU A 40 -1.01 7.31 6.79
N GLY A 41 -1.74 8.43 6.85
CA GLY A 41 -2.18 9.04 8.11
C GLY A 41 -3.00 8.11 9.00
N ALA A 42 -3.94 7.35 8.45
CA ALA A 42 -4.73 6.37 9.19
C ALA A 42 -3.85 5.28 9.85
N VAL A 43 -2.83 4.82 9.12
CA VAL A 43 -1.89 3.80 9.60
C VAL A 43 -0.98 4.36 10.69
N ALA A 44 -0.45 5.56 10.47
CA ALA A 44 0.38 6.26 11.44
C ALA A 44 -0.41 6.59 12.73
N HIS A 45 -1.66 7.05 12.59
CA HIS A 45 -2.55 7.32 13.72
C HIS A 45 -2.81 6.05 14.54
N ALA A 46 -3.15 4.92 13.90
CA ALA A 46 -3.33 3.64 14.59
C ALA A 46 -2.05 3.19 15.32
N GLY A 47 -0.87 3.39 14.70
CA GLY A 47 0.43 3.17 15.35
C GLY A 47 0.62 4.04 16.59
N SER A 48 0.29 5.33 16.50
CA SER A 48 0.37 6.28 17.62
C SER A 48 -0.56 5.90 18.78
N ILE A 49 -1.76 5.38 18.50
CA ILE A 49 -2.69 4.87 19.51
C ILE A 49 -2.04 3.70 20.26
N ILE A 50 -1.45 2.73 19.55
CA ILE A 50 -0.75 1.59 20.16
C ILE A 50 0.44 2.06 20.99
N ALA A 51 1.24 3.00 20.48
CA ALA A 51 2.40 3.54 21.18
C ALA A 51 2.04 4.23 22.50
N ARG A 52 0.84 4.83 22.57
CA ARG A 52 0.27 5.42 23.80
C ARG A 52 -0.42 4.39 24.71
N GLY A 53 -0.31 3.10 24.41
CA GLY A 53 -0.94 2.02 25.19
C GLY A 53 -2.42 1.77 24.88
N GLY A 54 -2.97 2.44 23.86
CA GLY A 54 -4.35 2.27 23.43
C GLY A 54 -4.56 1.05 22.53
N ASP A 55 -5.80 0.93 22.06
CA ASP A 55 -6.23 -0.08 21.09
C ASP A 55 -6.95 0.61 19.92
N PRO A 56 -6.38 0.58 18.69
CA PRO A 56 -7.00 1.21 17.52
C PRO A 56 -8.24 0.46 17.00
N TYR A 57 -8.47 -0.77 17.46
CA TYR A 57 -9.67 -1.55 17.16
C TYR A 57 -10.76 -1.39 18.23
N GLY A 58 -10.41 -0.82 19.39
CA GLY A 58 -11.36 -0.55 20.44
C GLY A 58 -12.37 0.55 20.07
N PRO A 59 -13.39 0.78 20.92
CA PRO A 59 -14.33 1.88 20.70
C PRO A 59 -13.58 3.22 20.64
N ALA A 60 -13.78 3.94 19.53
CA ALA A 60 -13.23 5.28 19.39
C ALA A 60 -13.86 6.25 20.40
N ARG A 61 -13.15 7.34 20.72
CA ARG A 61 -13.72 8.44 21.51
C ARG A 61 -14.93 9.00 20.77
N ALA A 62 -15.93 9.49 21.53
CA ALA A 62 -17.13 10.07 20.95
C ALA A 62 -16.79 11.16 19.93
N GLY A 63 -17.39 11.08 18.74
CA GLY A 63 -17.15 12.01 17.64
C GLY A 63 -15.81 11.83 16.93
N MET A 64 -15.11 10.72 17.11
CA MET A 64 -13.92 10.36 16.32
C MET A 64 -14.19 9.11 15.47
N PHE A 65 -13.62 9.10 14.27
CA PHE A 65 -13.57 7.94 13.39
C PHE A 65 -12.14 7.45 13.24
N VAL A 66 -11.88 6.22 13.68
CA VAL A 66 -10.62 5.50 13.52
C VAL A 66 -10.82 4.38 12.52
N ALA A 67 -10.07 4.38 11.42
CA ALA A 67 -10.23 3.44 10.32
C ALA A 67 -9.71 2.04 10.67
N ALA A 68 -8.47 1.96 11.16
CA ALA A 68 -7.71 0.74 11.48
C ALA A 68 -8.05 -0.49 10.59
N ASN A 69 -8.14 -0.29 9.27
CA ASN A 69 -8.66 -1.28 8.30
C ASN A 69 -7.70 -2.42 7.94
N TYR A 70 -6.50 -2.47 8.51
CA TYR A 70 -5.54 -3.56 8.35
C TYR A 70 -5.48 -4.41 9.62
N SER A 71 -4.93 -5.61 9.50
CA SER A 71 -4.59 -6.43 10.65
C SER A 71 -3.36 -5.87 11.40
N PRO A 72 -3.16 -6.25 12.68
CA PRO A 72 -2.33 -5.44 13.59
C PRO A 72 -0.84 -5.31 13.25
N LEU A 73 -0.27 -6.18 12.41
CA LEU A 73 1.17 -6.21 12.17
C LEU A 73 1.75 -4.85 11.74
N ALA A 74 1.10 -4.20 10.77
CA ALA A 74 1.58 -2.92 10.26
C ALA A 74 1.53 -1.82 11.33
N TYR A 75 0.47 -1.79 12.14
CA TYR A 75 0.31 -0.80 13.22
C TYR A 75 1.30 -1.03 14.36
N LEU A 76 1.59 -2.29 14.70
CA LEU A 76 2.63 -2.63 15.68
C LEU A 76 4.01 -2.16 15.21
N VAL A 77 4.32 -2.34 13.92
CA VAL A 77 5.57 -1.85 13.34
C VAL A 77 5.62 -0.32 13.33
N ALA A 78 4.53 0.35 12.99
CA ALA A 78 4.44 1.80 13.05
C ALA A 78 4.69 2.32 14.49
N ALA A 79 4.04 1.71 15.48
CA ALA A 79 4.15 2.08 16.89
C ALA A 79 5.60 2.01 17.44
N MET A 80 6.42 1.06 16.96
CA MET A 80 7.83 0.95 17.38
C MET A 80 8.67 2.19 17.03
N GLY A 81 8.27 2.97 16.02
CA GLY A 81 9.00 4.15 15.54
C GLY A 81 8.47 5.48 16.01
N GLU A 82 7.38 5.50 16.79
CA GLU A 82 6.63 6.73 17.13
C GLU A 82 7.54 7.83 17.72
N SER A 83 8.53 7.43 18.53
CA SER A 83 9.48 8.36 19.15
C SER A 83 10.45 9.05 18.17
N ILE A 84 10.69 8.46 16.99
CA ILE A 84 11.51 9.04 15.92
C ILE A 84 10.64 9.89 15.01
N GLY A 85 9.43 9.40 14.73
CA GLY A 85 8.41 10.08 13.96
C GLY A 85 7.32 9.09 13.53
N PRO A 86 6.05 9.54 13.44
CA PRO A 86 4.90 8.66 13.23
C PRO A 86 4.99 7.86 11.92
N PHE A 87 5.74 8.33 10.93
CA PHE A 87 5.89 7.64 9.64
C PHE A 87 7.14 6.76 9.54
N PHE A 88 8.07 6.81 10.49
CA PHE A 88 9.42 6.30 10.30
C PHE A 88 9.51 4.77 10.24
N ALA A 89 9.11 4.06 11.30
CA ALA A 89 9.45 2.64 11.44
C ALA A 89 8.81 1.73 10.38
N LEU A 90 7.53 1.90 10.08
CA LEU A 90 6.88 1.09 9.04
C LEU A 90 7.39 1.46 7.64
N ARG A 91 7.69 2.73 7.36
CA ARG A 91 8.32 3.14 6.09
C ARG A 91 9.70 2.50 5.93
N PHE A 92 10.52 2.52 6.98
CA PHE A 92 11.80 1.82 7.01
C PHE A 92 11.65 0.32 6.77
N ALA A 93 10.72 -0.32 7.50
CA ALA A 93 10.45 -1.74 7.34
C ALA A 93 9.94 -2.09 5.93
N SER A 94 9.11 -1.24 5.33
CA SER A 94 8.63 -1.37 3.95
C SER A 94 9.76 -1.29 2.92
N ILE A 95 10.69 -0.34 3.08
CA ILE A 95 11.88 -0.23 2.24
C ILE A 95 12.73 -1.49 2.35
N ILE A 96 13.01 -1.95 3.57
CA ILE A 96 13.80 -3.18 3.81
C ILE A 96 13.10 -4.41 3.23
N ALA A 97 11.79 -4.54 3.40
CA ALA A 97 11.00 -5.63 2.84
C ALA A 97 11.08 -5.66 1.30
N THR A 98 10.91 -4.50 0.67
CA THR A 98 11.00 -4.34 -0.78
C THR A 98 12.42 -4.65 -1.29
N LEU A 99 13.45 -4.13 -0.64
CA LEU A 99 14.85 -4.43 -0.96
C LEU A 99 15.18 -5.92 -0.78
N SER A 100 14.61 -6.58 0.23
CA SER A 100 14.81 -8.00 0.47
C SER A 100 14.29 -8.85 -0.69
N VAL A 101 13.17 -8.46 -1.31
CA VAL A 101 12.66 -9.11 -2.53
C VAL A 101 13.62 -8.89 -3.71
N ALA A 102 14.10 -7.66 -3.92
CA ALA A 102 15.08 -7.37 -4.97
C ALA A 102 16.38 -8.20 -4.80
N VAL A 103 16.86 -8.32 -3.55
CA VAL A 103 18.00 -9.16 -3.19
C VAL A 103 17.70 -10.64 -3.46
N ALA A 104 16.50 -11.13 -3.13
CA ALA A 104 16.11 -12.51 -3.40
C ALA A 104 16.10 -12.82 -4.92
N ILE A 105 15.61 -11.88 -5.74
CA ILE A 105 15.63 -11.97 -7.21
C ILE A 105 17.09 -12.03 -7.71
N ALA A 106 17.92 -11.07 -7.30
CA ALA A 106 19.34 -11.02 -7.69
C ALA A 106 20.11 -12.26 -7.22
N TRP A 107 19.89 -12.72 -5.99
CA TRP A 107 20.53 -13.89 -5.41
C TRP A 107 20.18 -15.18 -6.16
N ARG A 108 18.94 -15.33 -6.64
CA ARG A 108 18.55 -16.48 -7.48
C ARG A 108 19.23 -16.45 -8.85
N ALA A 109 19.57 -15.27 -9.36
CA ALA A 109 20.30 -15.06 -10.61
C ALA A 109 21.84 -14.98 -10.44
N ARG A 110 22.38 -15.20 -9.22
CA ARG A 110 23.79 -14.92 -8.84
C ARG A 110 24.87 -15.56 -9.71
N HIS A 111 24.53 -16.62 -10.45
CA HIS A 111 25.47 -17.30 -11.35
C HIS A 111 25.91 -16.40 -12.52
N GLN A 112 25.15 -15.35 -12.84
CA GLN A 112 25.53 -14.35 -13.83
C GLN A 112 25.35 -12.94 -13.25
N ARG A 113 26.45 -12.32 -12.81
CA ARG A 113 26.43 -11.03 -12.08
C ARG A 113 25.64 -9.93 -12.79
N LEU A 114 25.83 -9.78 -14.11
CA LEU A 114 25.12 -8.79 -14.91
C LEU A 114 23.60 -9.02 -14.89
N GLN A 115 23.16 -10.26 -15.10
CA GLN A 115 21.74 -10.62 -15.05
C GLN A 115 21.16 -10.42 -13.65
N ALA A 116 21.91 -10.81 -12.61
CA ALA A 116 21.48 -10.67 -11.23
C ALA A 116 21.17 -9.22 -10.85
N ILE A 117 22.10 -8.31 -11.15
CA ILE A 117 21.92 -6.89 -10.87
C ILE A 117 20.80 -6.32 -11.74
N ALA A 118 20.77 -6.65 -13.04
CA ALA A 118 19.74 -6.16 -13.95
C ALA A 118 18.32 -6.57 -13.50
N LEU A 119 18.12 -7.83 -13.10
CA LEU A 119 16.82 -8.35 -12.66
C LEU A 119 16.40 -7.82 -11.28
N GLY A 120 17.34 -7.71 -10.33
CA GLY A 120 17.08 -7.09 -9.04
C GLY A 120 16.68 -5.61 -9.21
N ALA A 121 17.43 -4.86 -10.01
CA ALA A 121 17.10 -3.46 -10.33
C ALA A 121 15.78 -3.35 -11.10
N SER A 122 15.46 -4.32 -11.97
CA SER A 122 14.21 -4.32 -12.74
C SER A 122 12.99 -4.35 -11.83
N PHE A 123 13.02 -5.12 -10.74
CA PHE A 123 11.93 -5.15 -9.77
C PHE A 123 11.72 -3.78 -9.10
N LEU A 124 12.80 -3.16 -8.62
CA LEU A 124 12.76 -1.82 -8.01
C LEU A 124 12.30 -0.74 -8.99
N ALA A 125 12.54 -0.95 -10.29
CA ALA A 125 12.18 -0.04 -11.36
C ALA A 125 10.70 -0.14 -11.81
N LEU A 126 9.96 -1.16 -11.37
CA LEU A 126 8.54 -1.27 -11.73
C LEU A 126 7.74 -0.16 -11.05
N VAL A 127 6.87 0.51 -11.80
CA VAL A 127 6.00 1.60 -11.30
C VAL A 127 5.29 1.25 -9.98
N PRO A 128 4.57 0.12 -9.83
CA PRO A 128 3.93 -0.20 -8.55
C PRO A 128 4.93 -0.34 -7.41
N VAL A 129 6.15 -0.83 -7.67
CA VAL A 129 7.19 -1.00 -6.65
C VAL A 129 7.84 0.34 -6.29
N GLU A 130 8.13 1.19 -7.28
CA GLU A 130 8.61 2.55 -7.04
C GLU A 130 7.66 3.35 -6.15
N VAL A 131 6.36 3.32 -6.45
CA VAL A 131 5.35 4.09 -5.72
C VAL A 131 5.10 3.51 -4.32
N TRP A 132 4.91 2.19 -4.21
CA TRP A 132 4.46 1.56 -2.97
C TRP A 132 5.58 0.96 -2.11
N GLY A 133 6.79 0.83 -2.64
CA GLY A 133 7.95 0.29 -1.92
C GLY A 133 8.26 0.94 -0.57
N PRO A 134 8.13 2.28 -0.41
CA PRO A 134 8.35 2.96 0.86
C PRO A 134 7.02 3.26 1.58
N ALA A 135 5.89 2.71 1.14
CA ALA A 135 4.61 3.05 1.73
C ALA A 135 4.59 2.74 3.23
N HIS A 136 4.08 3.68 4.03
CA HIS A 136 3.68 3.46 5.41
C HIS A 136 2.34 2.68 5.43
N ARG A 137 2.34 1.49 4.82
CA ARG A 137 1.19 0.60 4.56
C ARG A 137 1.62 -0.85 4.74
N SER A 138 0.65 -1.77 4.84
CA SER A 138 0.91 -3.20 5.06
C SER A 138 1.56 -3.93 3.87
N ASP A 139 1.40 -3.39 2.66
CA ASP A 139 1.61 -4.12 1.40
C ASP A 139 3.06 -4.63 1.23
N PRO A 140 4.11 -3.80 1.44
CA PRO A 140 5.50 -4.24 1.25
C PRO A 140 5.90 -5.38 2.20
N LEU A 141 5.44 -5.34 3.45
CA LEU A 141 5.66 -6.44 4.41
C LEU A 141 4.97 -7.71 3.93
N ALA A 142 3.70 -7.62 3.53
CA ALA A 142 2.90 -8.76 3.11
C ALA A 142 3.51 -9.49 1.89
N ILE A 143 3.95 -8.74 0.87
CA ILE A 143 4.53 -9.35 -0.34
C ILE A 143 5.92 -9.95 -0.09
N ALA A 144 6.74 -9.33 0.77
CA ALA A 144 8.05 -9.87 1.11
C ALA A 144 7.93 -11.16 1.93
N LEU A 145 6.99 -11.19 2.89
CA LEU A 145 6.68 -12.38 3.69
C LEU A 145 6.06 -13.49 2.83
N THR A 146 5.20 -13.15 1.86
CA THR A 146 4.65 -14.11 0.89
C THR A 146 5.77 -14.72 0.02
N ALA A 147 6.67 -13.88 -0.51
CA ALA A 147 7.82 -14.35 -1.28
C ALA A 147 8.74 -15.25 -0.44
N LEU A 148 9.04 -14.85 0.80
CA LEU A 148 9.86 -15.63 1.72
C LEU A 148 9.20 -16.98 2.02
N ALA A 149 7.89 -17.02 2.26
CA ALA A 149 7.14 -18.25 2.49
C ALA A 149 7.34 -19.26 1.34
N ILE A 150 7.20 -18.78 0.11
CA ILE A 150 7.29 -19.60 -1.10
C ILE A 150 8.73 -20.05 -1.37
N LEU A 151 9.70 -19.16 -1.19
CA LEU A 151 11.11 -19.44 -1.43
C LEU A 151 11.74 -20.32 -0.35
N ALA A 152 11.28 -20.21 0.89
CA ALA A 152 11.76 -21.03 2.00
C ALA A 152 11.10 -22.42 2.04
N ALA A 153 9.91 -22.60 1.43
CA ALA A 153 9.19 -23.87 1.45
C ALA A 153 10.10 -25.05 1.03
N ALA A 154 10.36 -25.97 1.94
CA ALA A 154 11.25 -27.11 1.72
C ALA A 154 10.92 -28.27 2.66
N PRO A 155 11.42 -29.49 2.39
CA PRO A 155 11.12 -30.64 3.23
C PRO A 155 11.64 -30.48 4.67
N SER A 156 12.78 -29.82 4.90
CA SER A 156 13.34 -29.68 6.25
C SER A 156 12.41 -28.89 7.18
N TRP A 157 12.17 -29.38 8.41
CA TRP A 157 11.30 -28.73 9.41
C TRP A 157 11.69 -27.28 9.71
N TRP A 158 12.98 -26.96 9.77
CA TRP A 158 13.46 -25.58 9.96
C TRP A 158 12.94 -24.64 8.88
N ARG A 159 13.15 -25.00 7.60
CA ARG A 159 12.71 -24.19 6.47
C ARG A 159 11.19 -24.17 6.31
N ALA A 160 10.51 -25.29 6.59
CA ALA A 160 9.06 -25.34 6.64
C ALA A 160 8.50 -24.43 7.75
N GLY A 161 9.19 -24.34 8.90
CA GLY A 161 8.90 -23.41 9.98
C GLY A 161 8.98 -21.96 9.53
N ILE A 162 10.10 -21.56 8.90
CA ILE A 162 10.26 -20.22 8.32
C ILE A 162 9.17 -19.95 7.29
N ALA A 163 8.89 -20.91 6.41
CA ALA A 163 7.91 -20.76 5.35
C ALA A 163 6.49 -20.58 5.90
N GLY A 164 6.09 -21.41 6.85
CA GLY A 164 4.79 -21.35 7.49
C GLY A 164 4.61 -20.10 8.34
N ALA A 165 5.59 -19.73 9.15
CA ALA A 165 5.56 -18.49 9.93
C ALA A 165 5.46 -17.26 9.03
N SER A 166 6.22 -17.22 7.92
CA SER A 166 6.15 -16.13 6.94
C SER A 166 4.80 -16.08 6.25
N ALA A 167 4.20 -17.23 5.91
CA ALA A 167 2.87 -17.29 5.31
C ALA A 167 1.80 -16.71 6.25
N SER A 168 1.82 -17.09 7.54
CA SER A 168 0.87 -16.57 8.53
C SER A 168 1.09 -15.09 8.82
N LEU A 169 2.34 -14.64 8.90
CA LEU A 169 2.66 -13.22 9.05
C LEU A 169 2.25 -12.41 7.81
N ALA A 170 2.35 -12.97 6.60
CA ALA A 170 1.88 -12.30 5.38
C ALA A 170 0.36 -12.06 5.43
N VAL A 171 -0.41 -13.09 5.78
CA VAL A 171 -1.87 -12.99 5.96
C VAL A 171 -2.23 -12.02 7.10
N TYR A 172 -1.45 -12.05 8.18
CA TYR A 172 -1.58 -11.15 9.33
C TYR A 172 -1.09 -9.72 9.05
N ALA A 173 -0.33 -9.49 7.97
CA ALA A 173 -0.03 -8.17 7.45
C ALA A 173 -1.17 -7.66 6.57
N LYS A 174 -1.59 -8.49 5.61
CA LYS A 174 -2.62 -8.17 4.62
C LYS A 174 -3.43 -9.43 4.27
N PRO A 175 -4.72 -9.51 4.59
CA PRO A 175 -5.53 -10.70 4.35
C PRO A 175 -5.58 -11.18 2.89
N THR A 176 -5.36 -10.28 1.93
CA THR A 176 -5.33 -10.65 0.50
C THR A 176 -4.19 -11.61 0.15
N SER A 177 -3.13 -11.70 0.96
CA SER A 177 -2.04 -12.68 0.79
C SER A 177 -2.51 -14.13 0.90
N VAL A 178 -3.71 -14.39 1.44
CA VAL A 178 -4.33 -15.73 1.40
C VAL A 178 -4.46 -16.24 -0.02
N LEU A 179 -4.78 -15.39 -1.01
CA LEU A 179 -4.99 -15.82 -2.39
C LEU A 179 -3.73 -16.43 -3.03
N PRO A 180 -2.58 -15.73 -3.10
CA PRO A 180 -1.37 -16.32 -3.67
C PRO A 180 -0.90 -17.54 -2.88
N LEU A 181 -0.98 -17.50 -1.55
CA LEU A 181 -0.60 -18.64 -0.71
C LEU A 181 -1.48 -19.86 -0.95
N ALA A 182 -2.80 -19.70 -1.08
CA ALA A 182 -3.73 -20.79 -1.34
C ALA A 182 -3.41 -21.50 -2.67
N VAL A 183 -3.11 -20.75 -3.73
CA VAL A 183 -2.74 -21.33 -5.04
C VAL A 183 -1.41 -22.08 -4.95
N VAL A 184 -0.41 -21.52 -4.26
CA VAL A 184 0.87 -22.21 -4.05
C VAL A 184 0.71 -23.44 -3.17
N PHE A 185 -0.07 -23.39 -2.09
CA PHE A 185 -0.33 -24.53 -1.22
C PHE A 185 -1.11 -25.63 -1.94
N ALA A 186 -2.07 -25.29 -2.81
CA ALA A 186 -2.74 -26.25 -3.68
C ALA A 186 -1.74 -26.94 -4.62
N TYR A 187 -0.81 -26.18 -5.21
CA TYR A 187 0.28 -26.75 -6.01
C TYR A 187 1.17 -27.69 -5.19
N LEU A 188 1.60 -27.27 -3.99
CA LEU A 188 2.45 -28.09 -3.11
C LEU A 188 1.71 -29.36 -2.68
N LEU A 189 0.43 -29.29 -2.31
CA LEU A 189 -0.38 -30.47 -1.98
C LEU A 189 -0.50 -31.44 -3.17
N TRP A 190 -0.53 -30.91 -4.39
CA TRP A 190 -0.62 -31.73 -5.59
C TRP A 190 0.71 -32.39 -5.98
N ARG A 191 1.83 -31.65 -5.92
CA ARG A 191 3.12 -32.08 -6.49
C ARG A 191 4.21 -32.37 -5.45
N GLU A 192 4.10 -31.83 -4.25
CA GLU A 192 5.15 -31.80 -3.22
C GLU A 192 4.57 -31.98 -1.80
N ARG A 193 3.79 -33.05 -1.60
CA ARG A 193 2.97 -33.27 -0.40
C ARG A 193 3.73 -33.11 0.92
N ASP A 194 4.95 -33.63 1.02
CA ASP A 194 5.75 -33.54 2.25
C ASP A 194 6.12 -32.10 2.60
N VAL A 195 6.42 -31.28 1.59
CA VAL A 195 6.68 -29.85 1.75
C VAL A 195 5.40 -29.14 2.19
N ALA A 196 4.27 -29.50 1.55
CA ALA A 196 2.97 -28.90 1.83
C ALA A 196 2.54 -29.13 3.28
N VAL A 197 2.52 -30.38 3.74
CA VAL A 197 2.05 -30.74 5.09
C VAL A 197 2.86 -30.02 6.16
N ARG A 198 4.20 -30.00 6.03
CA ARG A 198 5.06 -29.33 7.01
C ARG A 198 4.89 -27.81 7.01
N THR A 199 4.80 -27.21 5.81
CA THR A 199 4.64 -25.76 5.68
C THR A 199 3.27 -25.29 6.16
N ILE A 200 2.20 -26.00 5.80
CA ILE A 200 0.82 -25.72 6.24
C ILE A 200 0.71 -25.93 7.74
N GLY A 201 1.25 -27.03 8.28
CA GLY A 201 1.26 -27.28 9.73
C GLY A 201 1.95 -26.17 10.50
N ALA A 202 3.13 -25.72 10.04
CA ALA A 202 3.83 -24.58 10.63
C ALA A 202 3.04 -23.26 10.51
N ALA A 203 2.36 -23.03 9.38
CA ALA A 203 1.50 -21.87 9.19
C ALA A 203 0.33 -21.88 10.16
N VAL A 204 -0.34 -23.01 10.35
CA VAL A 204 -1.45 -23.15 11.31
C VAL A 204 -0.98 -22.84 12.73
N ILE A 205 0.16 -23.38 13.16
CA ILE A 205 0.72 -23.10 14.49
C ILE A 205 1.01 -21.60 14.65
N ALA A 206 1.65 -20.97 13.67
CA ALA A 206 1.93 -19.55 13.71
C ALA A 206 0.65 -18.70 13.70
N ALA A 207 -0.37 -19.09 12.94
CA ALA A 207 -1.65 -18.40 12.88
C ALA A 207 -2.40 -18.49 14.22
N VAL A 208 -2.36 -19.65 14.89
CA VAL A 208 -2.93 -19.81 16.24
C VAL A 208 -2.20 -18.91 17.24
N ALA A 209 -0.86 -18.85 17.19
CA ALA A 209 -0.10 -17.96 18.07
C ALA A 209 -0.41 -16.48 17.83
N LEU A 210 -0.48 -16.04 16.56
CA LEU A 210 -0.87 -14.67 16.19
C LEU A 210 -2.32 -14.35 16.58
N GLY A 211 -3.22 -15.31 16.44
CA GLY A 211 -4.62 -15.20 16.87
C GLY A 211 -4.72 -15.02 18.39
N ALA A 212 -4.04 -15.88 19.16
CA ALA A 212 -3.99 -15.79 20.62
C ALA A 212 -3.38 -14.45 21.08
N PHE A 213 -2.29 -14.00 20.44
CA PHE A 213 -1.72 -12.68 20.70
C PHE A 213 -2.72 -11.56 20.40
N SER A 214 -3.42 -11.63 19.27
CA SER A 214 -4.38 -10.59 18.87
C SER A 214 -5.54 -10.49 19.85
N LEU A 215 -6.09 -11.64 20.26
CA LEU A 215 -7.18 -11.71 21.25
C LEU A 215 -6.74 -11.27 22.65
N ALA A 216 -5.45 -11.41 22.98
CA ALA A 216 -4.91 -10.95 24.25
C ALA A 216 -4.62 -9.44 24.26
N ARG A 217 -4.36 -8.83 23.10
CA ARG A 217 -3.90 -7.43 23.00
C ARG A 217 -4.97 -6.45 22.51
N PHE A 218 -5.90 -6.90 21.68
CA PHE A 218 -6.85 -6.04 20.97
C PHE A 218 -8.29 -6.53 21.17
N ASP A 219 -9.24 -5.62 21.02
CA ASP A 219 -10.66 -5.91 21.09
C ASP A 219 -11.08 -6.84 19.94
N ALA A 220 -11.60 -8.02 20.30
CA ALA A 220 -11.93 -9.06 19.34
C ALA A 220 -13.08 -8.66 18.41
N ALA A 221 -14.10 -7.98 18.95
CA ALA A 221 -15.24 -7.50 18.16
C ALA A 221 -14.80 -6.39 17.19
N GLY A 222 -13.98 -5.46 17.68
CA GLY A 222 -13.33 -4.40 16.93
C GLY A 222 -12.46 -4.91 15.80
N LEU A 223 -11.62 -5.92 16.03
CA LEU A 223 -10.83 -6.56 14.98
C LEU A 223 -11.70 -7.06 13.82
N VAL A 224 -12.82 -7.73 14.13
CA VAL A 224 -13.76 -8.20 13.10
C VAL A 224 -14.43 -7.02 12.40
N ASP A 225 -14.85 -6.01 13.14
CA ASP A 225 -15.49 -4.84 12.56
C ASP A 225 -14.56 -4.10 11.58
N HIS A 226 -13.37 -3.74 12.04
CA HIS A 226 -12.41 -2.96 11.28
C HIS A 226 -11.77 -3.74 10.12
N VAL A 227 -11.34 -4.99 10.35
CA VAL A 227 -10.62 -5.77 9.33
C VAL A 227 -11.56 -6.42 8.33
N VAL A 228 -12.78 -6.80 8.75
CA VAL A 228 -13.73 -7.50 7.88
C VAL A 228 -14.87 -6.59 7.45
N ARG A 229 -15.69 -6.07 8.38
CA ARG A 229 -16.95 -5.40 8.04
C ARG A 229 -16.73 -4.06 7.32
N ARG A 230 -15.85 -3.21 7.84
CA ARG A 230 -15.51 -1.92 7.21
C ARG A 230 -14.80 -2.09 5.87
N ASN A 231 -14.23 -3.28 5.62
CA ASN A 231 -13.63 -3.63 4.35
C ASN A 231 -14.63 -4.15 3.30
N GLN A 232 -15.93 -4.25 3.59
CA GLN A 232 -16.96 -4.65 2.63
C GLN A 232 -17.41 -3.47 1.75
N LEU A 233 -16.45 -2.80 1.11
CA LEU A 233 -16.76 -1.71 0.18
C LEU A 233 -17.38 -2.28 -1.11
N PRO A 234 -18.21 -1.50 -1.82
CA PRO A 234 -18.80 -1.91 -3.08
C PRO A 234 -17.75 -2.36 -4.11
N LEU A 235 -18.16 -3.29 -4.97
CA LEU A 235 -17.41 -3.67 -6.16
C LEU A 235 -17.83 -2.76 -7.31
N ASP A 236 -16.85 -2.09 -7.91
CA ASP A 236 -16.97 -1.38 -9.17
C ASP A 236 -16.27 -2.20 -10.27
N PHE A 237 -17.03 -3.02 -10.99
CA PHE A 237 -16.49 -3.78 -12.12
C PHE A 237 -16.10 -2.88 -13.30
N GLY A 238 -16.55 -1.62 -13.34
CA GLY A 238 -16.21 -0.65 -14.38
C GLY A 238 -14.73 -0.23 -14.34
N GLN A 239 -14.06 -0.31 -13.21
CA GLN A 239 -12.63 0.03 -13.09
C GLN A 239 -11.68 -1.12 -13.50
N LEU A 240 -12.16 -2.36 -13.54
CA LEU A 240 -11.32 -3.54 -13.85
C LEU A 240 -10.61 -3.43 -15.21
N PRO A 241 -11.26 -3.01 -16.32
CA PRO A 241 -10.57 -2.84 -17.60
C PRO A 241 -9.39 -1.86 -17.50
N SER A 242 -9.57 -0.73 -16.80
CA SER A 242 -8.51 0.27 -16.61
C SER A 242 -7.35 -0.29 -15.78
N LEU A 243 -7.65 -1.04 -14.71
CA LEU A 243 -6.62 -1.71 -13.89
C LEU A 243 -5.89 -2.81 -14.67
N LEU A 244 -6.59 -3.59 -15.50
CA LEU A 244 -5.98 -4.60 -16.36
C LEU A 244 -5.04 -3.96 -17.39
N ILE A 245 -5.48 -2.88 -18.05
CA ILE A 245 -4.64 -2.13 -18.98
C ILE A 245 -3.40 -1.56 -18.26
N ALA A 246 -3.59 -0.93 -17.10
CA ALA A 246 -2.49 -0.42 -16.28
C ALA A 246 -1.51 -1.53 -15.86
N CYS A 247 -2.01 -2.70 -15.48
CA CYS A 247 -1.21 -3.88 -15.15
C CYS A 247 -0.40 -4.36 -16.36
N LEU A 248 -0.99 -4.42 -17.55
CA LEU A 248 -0.27 -4.81 -18.78
C LEU A 248 0.81 -3.79 -19.17
N ILE A 249 0.52 -2.49 -19.02
CA ILE A 249 1.46 -1.39 -19.29
C ILE A 249 2.61 -1.33 -18.27
N THR A 250 2.40 -1.77 -17.04
CA THR A 250 3.44 -1.72 -15.99
C THR A 250 4.24 -3.01 -15.87
N ILE A 251 3.60 -4.18 -15.99
CA ILE A 251 4.21 -5.48 -15.68
C ILE A 251 3.92 -6.60 -16.69
N GLY A 252 3.29 -6.31 -17.84
CA GLY A 252 2.83 -7.32 -18.82
C GLY A 252 3.89 -8.32 -19.30
N VAL A 253 5.04 -7.83 -19.78
CA VAL A 253 6.16 -8.69 -20.23
C VAL A 253 6.69 -9.54 -19.08
N PHE A 254 6.77 -9.01 -17.86
CA PHE A 254 7.19 -9.76 -16.69
C PHE A 254 6.22 -10.91 -16.40
N ILE A 255 4.90 -10.69 -16.50
CA ILE A 255 3.89 -11.73 -16.31
C ILE A 255 4.06 -12.84 -17.34
N VAL A 256 4.11 -12.49 -18.64
CA VAL A 256 4.21 -13.48 -19.73
C VAL A 256 5.49 -14.31 -19.60
N ALA A 257 6.63 -13.66 -19.29
CA ALA A 257 7.88 -14.36 -19.06
C ALA A 257 7.84 -15.18 -17.75
N GLY A 258 7.26 -14.64 -16.68
CA GLY A 258 7.10 -15.30 -15.39
C GLY A 258 6.28 -16.58 -15.48
N LEU A 259 5.17 -16.59 -16.24
CA LEU A 259 4.34 -17.77 -16.49
C LEU A 259 5.10 -18.91 -17.21
N ARG A 260 6.15 -18.57 -17.97
CA ARG A 260 7.03 -19.54 -18.65
C ARG A 260 8.10 -20.11 -17.73
N THR A 261 8.10 -19.77 -16.44
CA THR A 261 9.00 -20.37 -15.45
C THR A 261 8.89 -21.88 -15.43
N SER A 262 10.01 -22.57 -15.29
CA SER A 262 10.04 -24.01 -15.06
C SER A 262 9.75 -24.42 -13.62
N ASP A 263 9.78 -23.47 -12.69
CA ASP A 263 9.52 -23.68 -11.27
C ASP A 263 8.00 -23.62 -11.05
N GLY A 264 7.37 -24.78 -10.83
CA GLY A 264 5.91 -24.87 -10.73
C GLY A 264 5.34 -24.09 -9.55
N ARG A 265 6.11 -23.91 -8.47
CA ARG A 265 5.70 -23.08 -7.32
C ARG A 265 5.62 -21.62 -7.69
N LEU A 266 6.61 -21.10 -8.43
CA LEU A 266 6.59 -19.72 -8.91
C LEU A 266 5.49 -19.50 -9.95
N ARG A 267 5.22 -20.50 -10.80
CA ARG A 267 4.08 -20.43 -11.73
C ARG A 267 2.74 -20.34 -11.00
N ALA A 268 2.58 -21.15 -9.95
CA ALA A 268 1.41 -21.09 -9.07
C ALA A 268 1.32 -19.72 -8.36
N TYR A 269 2.45 -19.15 -7.94
CA TYR A 269 2.47 -17.81 -7.35
C TYR A 269 2.03 -16.73 -8.35
N VAL A 270 2.51 -16.76 -9.60
CA VAL A 270 2.05 -15.81 -10.64
C VAL A 270 0.54 -15.93 -10.87
N ALA A 271 0.01 -17.15 -10.94
CA ALA A 271 -1.43 -17.37 -11.07
C ALA A 271 -2.21 -16.83 -9.86
N GLY A 272 -1.72 -17.06 -8.64
CA GLY A 272 -2.34 -16.53 -7.43
C GLY A 272 -2.25 -15.01 -7.30
N GLY A 273 -1.14 -14.39 -7.72
CA GLY A 273 -1.00 -12.93 -7.81
C GLY A 273 -1.98 -12.32 -8.82
N ALA A 274 -2.30 -13.02 -9.91
CA ALA A 274 -3.33 -12.57 -10.85
C ALA A 274 -4.74 -12.63 -10.24
N LEU A 275 -5.02 -13.49 -9.25
CA LEU A 275 -6.28 -13.46 -8.52
C LEU A 275 -6.39 -12.25 -7.60
N VAL A 276 -5.28 -11.76 -7.03
CA VAL A 276 -5.26 -10.52 -6.24
C VAL A 276 -5.69 -9.34 -7.10
N LEU A 277 -5.29 -9.30 -8.38
CA LEU A 277 -5.72 -8.26 -9.32
C LEU A 277 -7.26 -8.16 -9.46
N LEU A 278 -7.98 -9.29 -9.38
CA LEU A 278 -9.44 -9.31 -9.45
C LEU A 278 -10.09 -8.63 -8.23
N LEU A 279 -9.43 -8.65 -7.07
CA LEU A 279 -9.86 -7.88 -5.90
C LEU A 279 -9.73 -6.37 -6.12
N GLY A 280 -8.99 -5.95 -7.17
CA GLY A 280 -8.95 -4.57 -7.64
C GLY A 280 -10.30 -4.03 -8.14
N ALA A 281 -11.32 -4.87 -8.29
CA ALA A 281 -12.69 -4.41 -8.55
C ALA A 281 -13.28 -3.61 -7.38
N ARG A 282 -12.74 -3.73 -6.16
CA ARG A 282 -13.24 -3.02 -4.99
C ARG A 282 -12.95 -1.51 -5.07
N GLU A 283 -13.90 -0.67 -4.67
CA GLU A 283 -13.67 0.78 -4.58
C GLU A 283 -12.45 1.13 -3.73
N GLY A 284 -11.67 2.11 -4.19
CA GLY A 284 -10.42 2.53 -3.57
C GLY A 284 -9.20 1.66 -3.89
N ALA A 285 -9.37 0.61 -4.71
CA ALA A 285 -8.26 -0.15 -5.22
C ALA A 285 -7.44 0.62 -6.26
N THR A 286 -6.12 0.43 -6.25
CA THR A 286 -5.19 1.08 -7.19
C THR A 286 -4.12 0.09 -7.63
N ILE A 287 -3.01 0.60 -8.19
CA ILE A 287 -1.86 -0.20 -8.65
C ILE A 287 -1.17 -1.01 -7.54
N ASN A 288 -1.48 -0.80 -6.25
CA ASN A 288 -0.96 -1.62 -5.15
C ASN A 288 -1.36 -3.10 -5.27
N TYR A 289 -2.47 -3.41 -5.94
CA TYR A 289 -2.88 -4.79 -6.22
C TYR A 289 -1.96 -5.49 -7.23
N PHE A 290 -1.04 -4.76 -7.88
CA PHE A 290 -0.08 -5.34 -8.83
C PHE A 290 1.16 -5.90 -8.11
N LEU A 291 1.36 -5.59 -6.83
CA LEU A 291 2.60 -5.91 -6.10
C LEU A 291 2.86 -7.42 -5.99
N ASP A 292 1.87 -8.22 -5.58
CA ASP A 292 2.01 -9.68 -5.52
C ASP A 292 2.37 -10.26 -6.89
N LEU A 293 1.68 -9.80 -7.93
CA LEU A 293 1.92 -10.26 -9.30
C LEU A 293 3.29 -9.81 -9.82
N ALA A 294 3.75 -8.61 -9.47
CA ALA A 294 5.08 -8.10 -9.81
C ALA A 294 6.18 -8.96 -9.17
N VAL A 295 6.08 -9.21 -7.86
CA VAL A 295 7.04 -10.06 -7.11
C VAL A 295 7.09 -11.47 -7.71
N ALA A 296 5.94 -12.11 -7.88
CA ALA A 296 5.84 -13.45 -8.43
C ALA A 296 6.43 -13.53 -9.85
N SER A 297 6.11 -12.55 -10.69
CA SER A 297 6.56 -12.50 -12.08
C SER A 297 8.07 -12.29 -12.16
N CYS A 298 8.64 -11.35 -11.40
CA CYS A 298 10.09 -11.12 -11.37
C CYS A 298 10.86 -12.34 -10.87
N LEU A 299 10.37 -13.02 -9.82
CA LEU A 299 10.97 -14.28 -9.35
C LEU A 299 10.90 -15.37 -10.43
N GLY A 300 9.78 -15.48 -11.15
CA GLY A 300 9.61 -16.42 -12.27
C GLY A 300 10.57 -16.14 -13.43
N VAL A 301 10.73 -14.87 -13.80
CA VAL A 301 11.63 -14.42 -14.89
C VAL A 301 13.07 -14.89 -14.66
N VAL A 302 13.56 -14.91 -13.42
CA VAL A 302 14.92 -15.39 -13.11
C VAL A 302 15.18 -16.79 -13.69
N THR A 303 14.22 -17.70 -13.57
CA THR A 303 14.36 -19.08 -14.06
C THR A 303 14.38 -19.16 -15.59
N VAL A 304 13.67 -18.24 -16.27
CA VAL A 304 13.63 -18.15 -17.73
C VAL A 304 14.94 -17.55 -18.24
N ALA A 305 15.41 -16.47 -17.60
CA ALA A 305 16.68 -15.81 -17.91
C ALA A 305 17.87 -16.77 -17.80
N ALA A 306 17.90 -17.64 -16.78
CA ALA A 306 18.97 -18.61 -16.59
C ALA A 306 19.07 -19.66 -17.72
N ARG A 307 18.01 -19.86 -18.51
CA ARG A 307 17.92 -20.89 -19.55
C ARG A 307 17.99 -20.37 -20.97
N THR A 308 17.83 -19.06 -21.17
CA THR A 308 17.79 -18.46 -22.50
C THR A 308 18.98 -17.55 -22.74
N GLN A 309 19.56 -17.67 -23.93
CA GLN A 309 20.57 -16.73 -24.45
C GLN A 309 19.93 -15.67 -25.37
N ASN A 310 18.60 -15.63 -25.44
CA ASN A 310 17.88 -14.76 -26.35
C ASN A 310 17.93 -13.29 -25.87
N PRO A 311 18.51 -12.36 -26.67
CA PRO A 311 18.56 -10.94 -26.30
C PRO A 311 17.17 -10.27 -26.23
N LEU A 312 16.14 -10.88 -26.82
CA LEU A 312 14.78 -10.32 -26.79
C LEU A 312 14.20 -10.24 -25.38
N LEU A 313 14.57 -11.16 -24.47
CA LEU A 313 14.06 -11.12 -23.10
C LEU A 313 14.49 -9.83 -22.38
N PRO A 314 15.79 -9.54 -22.19
CA PRO A 314 16.20 -8.31 -21.51
C PRO A 314 15.77 -7.03 -22.26
N LEU A 315 15.72 -7.04 -23.60
CA LEU A 315 15.20 -5.89 -24.36
C LEU A 315 13.70 -5.65 -24.12
N ALA A 316 12.88 -6.70 -24.10
CA ALA A 316 11.45 -6.58 -23.82
C ALA A 316 11.18 -6.12 -22.39
N LEU A 317 11.96 -6.60 -21.41
CA LEU A 317 11.89 -6.12 -20.03
C LEU A 317 12.27 -4.63 -19.95
N ALA A 318 13.32 -4.21 -20.65
CA ALA A 318 13.74 -2.81 -20.69
C ALA A 318 12.66 -1.92 -21.32
N ALA A 319 12.08 -2.36 -22.45
CA ALA A 319 10.98 -1.66 -23.10
C ALA A 319 9.74 -1.55 -22.19
N GLN A 320 9.40 -2.60 -21.43
CA GLN A 320 8.31 -2.56 -20.46
C GLN A 320 8.56 -1.52 -19.35
N LEU A 321 9.79 -1.46 -18.83
CA LEU A 321 10.16 -0.47 -17.80
C LEU A 321 10.06 0.96 -18.32
N VAL A 322 10.53 1.21 -19.55
CA VAL A 322 10.39 2.52 -20.21
C VAL A 322 8.92 2.86 -20.45
N LEU A 323 8.13 1.90 -20.95
CA LEU A 323 6.70 2.10 -21.20
C LEU A 323 5.95 2.46 -19.91
N GLY A 324 6.18 1.70 -18.82
CA GLY A 324 5.59 2.00 -17.52
C GLY A 324 6.02 3.38 -17.01
N ALA A 325 7.31 3.70 -17.11
CA ALA A 325 7.84 5.00 -16.71
C ALA A 325 7.21 6.17 -17.51
N VAL A 326 7.14 6.06 -18.83
CA VAL A 326 6.58 7.12 -19.70
C VAL A 326 5.07 7.27 -19.53
N PHE A 327 4.34 6.18 -19.25
CA PHE A 327 2.89 6.26 -19.10
C PHE A 327 2.48 6.84 -17.74
N PHE A 328 3.22 6.54 -16.66
CA PHE A 328 2.79 6.85 -15.31
C PHE A 328 3.61 7.95 -14.60
N ARG A 329 4.77 8.38 -15.12
CA ARG A 329 5.63 9.39 -14.45
C ARG A 329 5.54 10.81 -14.99
N PRO A 330 5.23 11.07 -16.28
CA PRO A 330 4.85 12.40 -16.74
C PRO A 330 3.48 12.86 -16.17
N LEU A 331 2.79 11.96 -15.46
CA LEU A 331 1.47 12.14 -14.86
C LEU A 331 1.51 11.93 -13.33
N ASP A 332 2.40 12.64 -12.63
CA ASP A 332 2.21 12.93 -11.19
C ASP A 332 0.84 13.65 -10.94
N ALA A 333 0.12 14.04 -12.00
CA ALA A 333 -1.25 14.53 -11.98
C ALA A 333 -2.27 13.43 -12.38
N SER A 334 -3.14 13.08 -11.44
CA SER A 334 -4.47 12.41 -11.57
C SER A 334 -4.60 10.89 -11.31
N ALA A 335 -5.03 10.59 -10.08
CA ALA A 335 -6.21 9.78 -9.73
C ALA A 335 -6.31 8.28 -9.97
N THR A 336 -5.29 7.60 -10.47
CA THR A 336 -5.36 6.12 -10.63
C THR A 336 -4.18 5.34 -10.04
N THR A 337 -3.17 6.03 -9.52
CA THR A 337 -1.88 5.42 -9.13
C THR A 337 -1.60 5.36 -7.63
N GLY A 338 -2.44 5.96 -6.79
CA GLY A 338 -2.03 6.28 -5.41
C GLY A 338 -0.92 7.32 -5.43
N ALA A 339 -1.23 8.49 -6.03
CA ALA A 339 -0.27 9.52 -6.41
C ALA A 339 0.66 9.90 -5.25
N TRP A 340 1.94 10.05 -5.59
CA TRP A 340 2.97 10.47 -4.66
C TRP A 340 2.83 11.96 -4.36
N SER A 341 2.67 12.32 -3.10
CA SER A 341 2.58 13.73 -2.65
C SER A 341 3.87 14.18 -1.99
N ASP A 342 4.25 15.46 -2.13
CA ASP A 342 5.39 16.02 -1.38
C ASP A 342 5.10 15.97 0.13
N PRO A 343 5.83 15.17 0.93
CA PRO A 343 5.61 15.05 2.37
C PRO A 343 5.87 16.36 3.12
N ARG A 344 6.58 17.33 2.53
CA ARG A 344 6.82 18.66 3.14
C ARG A 344 5.54 19.48 3.28
N ARG A 345 4.46 19.12 2.58
CA ARG A 345 3.14 19.77 2.75
C ARG A 345 2.61 19.67 4.17
N ALA A 346 3.06 18.69 4.97
CA ALA A 346 2.73 18.62 6.40
C ALA A 346 3.16 19.88 7.16
N ALA A 347 4.21 20.60 6.72
CA ALA A 347 4.63 21.86 7.34
C ALA A 347 3.58 22.98 7.20
N LEU A 348 2.68 22.90 6.21
CA LEU A 348 1.57 23.84 6.02
C LEU A 348 0.49 23.72 7.11
N ALA A 349 0.55 22.67 7.93
CA ALA A 349 -0.33 22.43 9.07
C ALA A 349 0.38 22.66 10.44
N SER A 350 1.61 23.20 10.43
CA SER A 350 2.40 23.38 11.66
C SER A 350 1.90 24.49 12.59
N ASP A 351 1.10 25.43 12.06
CA ASP A 351 0.48 26.53 12.79
C ASP A 351 -0.86 26.14 13.46
N LEU A 352 -1.37 24.94 13.19
CA LEU A 352 -2.67 24.51 13.70
C LEU A 352 -2.65 24.29 15.21
N ALA A 353 -3.70 24.77 15.87
CA ALA A 353 -3.89 24.57 17.31
C ALA A 353 -4.14 23.09 17.64
N ARG A 354 -3.25 22.47 18.42
CA ARG A 354 -3.29 21.02 18.72
C ARG A 354 -4.50 20.57 19.53
N THR A 355 -5.13 21.49 20.26
CA THR A 355 -6.29 21.22 21.12
C THR A 355 -7.63 21.42 20.42
N SER A 356 -7.61 21.95 19.19
CA SER A 356 -8.82 22.19 18.42
C SER A 356 -9.11 21.02 17.47
N PRO A 357 -10.38 20.73 17.16
CA PRO A 357 -10.71 19.68 16.20
C PRO A 357 -10.42 20.16 14.77
N HIS A 358 -9.74 19.31 14.00
CA HIS A 358 -9.44 19.54 12.59
C HIS A 358 -9.90 18.35 11.76
N LEU A 359 -10.38 18.65 10.55
CA LEU A 359 -10.69 17.65 9.54
C LEU A 359 -9.67 17.77 8.42
N ALA A 360 -9.07 16.65 8.01
CA ALA A 360 -8.16 16.63 6.87
C ALA A 360 -8.45 15.43 5.99
N GLU A 361 -8.48 15.64 4.68
CA GLU A 361 -8.64 14.58 3.69
C GLU A 361 -7.54 13.51 3.84
N GLU A 362 -6.27 13.95 3.82
CA GLU A 362 -5.12 13.15 4.24
C GLU A 362 -4.79 13.49 5.69
N SER A 363 -5.22 12.64 6.63
CA SER A 363 -5.01 12.85 8.06
C SER A 363 -3.53 12.87 8.47
N GLY A 364 -2.63 12.35 7.63
CA GLY A 364 -1.20 12.31 7.92
C GLY A 364 -0.57 13.68 8.10
N VAL A 365 -1.15 14.74 7.51
CA VAL A 365 -0.68 16.12 7.74
C VAL A 365 -0.96 16.58 9.18
N LEU A 366 -2.00 16.05 9.82
CA LEU A 366 -2.31 16.31 11.23
C LEU A 366 -1.43 15.47 12.14
N VAL A 367 -1.32 14.17 11.85
CA VAL A 367 -0.50 13.22 12.63
C VAL A 367 0.98 13.65 12.67
N ALA A 368 1.53 14.12 11.54
CA ALA A 368 2.89 14.65 11.46
C ALA A 368 3.16 15.82 12.43
N ASN A 369 2.11 16.58 12.78
CA ASN A 369 2.17 17.73 13.68
C ASN A 369 1.71 17.42 15.12
N GLY A 370 1.51 16.13 15.44
CA GLY A 370 1.06 15.69 16.76
C GLY A 370 -0.38 16.05 17.07
N ILE A 371 -1.23 16.12 16.05
CA ILE A 371 -2.67 16.39 16.16
C ILE A 371 -3.41 15.09 15.90
N ASP A 372 -4.23 14.66 16.86
CA ASP A 372 -5.11 13.50 16.68
C ASP A 372 -6.23 13.87 15.69
N PRO A 373 -6.32 13.19 14.52
CA PRO A 373 -7.35 13.48 13.54
C PRO A 373 -8.74 13.06 14.04
N ILE A 374 -9.76 13.88 13.77
CA ILE A 374 -11.15 13.52 14.07
C ILE A 374 -11.63 12.39 13.17
N VAL A 375 -11.23 12.40 11.89
CA VAL A 375 -11.44 11.32 10.93
C VAL A 375 -10.08 11.00 10.33
N ASP A 376 -9.57 9.79 10.54
CA ASP A 376 -8.22 9.43 10.08
C ASP A 376 -8.17 8.84 8.67
N ASP A 377 -9.30 8.42 8.10
CA ASP A 377 -9.45 8.01 6.70
C ASP A 377 -10.79 8.54 6.17
N LEU A 378 -10.75 9.73 5.54
CA LEU A 378 -11.96 10.39 5.04
C LEU A 378 -12.65 9.58 3.94
N PHE A 379 -11.89 8.89 3.09
CA PHE A 379 -12.43 8.00 2.07
C PHE A 379 -13.24 6.88 2.72
N LEU A 380 -12.64 6.14 3.65
CA LEU A 380 -13.32 5.01 4.29
C LEU A 380 -14.57 5.47 5.05
N TRP A 381 -14.47 6.53 5.84
CA TRP A 381 -15.62 7.12 6.54
C TRP A 381 -16.74 7.47 5.55
N SER A 382 -16.40 8.17 4.47
CA SER A 382 -17.35 8.61 3.44
C SER A 382 -18.07 7.44 2.78
N ARG A 383 -17.35 6.36 2.46
CA ARG A 383 -17.95 5.17 1.85
C ARG A 383 -18.85 4.43 2.84
N LEU A 384 -18.46 4.32 4.10
CA LEU A 384 -19.27 3.67 5.13
C LEU A 384 -20.57 4.45 5.43
N VAL A 385 -20.50 5.78 5.45
CA VAL A 385 -21.69 6.64 5.55
C VAL A 385 -22.58 6.45 4.32
N ALA A 386 -22.00 6.47 3.11
CA ALA A 386 -22.75 6.36 1.87
C ALA A 386 -23.54 5.04 1.75
N ILE A 387 -23.01 3.94 2.28
CA ILE A 387 -23.71 2.63 2.30
C ILE A 387 -24.56 2.43 3.56
N GLY A 388 -24.64 3.41 4.46
CA GLY A 388 -25.41 3.34 5.70
C GLY A 388 -24.84 2.40 6.76
N ALA A 389 -23.55 2.05 6.66
CA ALA A 389 -22.87 1.21 7.65
C ALA A 389 -22.55 1.95 8.96
N ILE A 390 -22.37 3.27 8.88
CA ILE A 390 -22.21 4.17 10.03
C ILE A 390 -23.07 5.42 9.85
N VAL A 391 -23.35 6.12 10.94
CA VAL A 391 -24.08 7.40 10.94
C VAL A 391 -23.14 8.52 10.50
N ASP A 392 -23.66 9.48 9.71
CA ASP A 392 -22.96 10.72 9.40
C ASP A 392 -22.98 11.66 10.62
N ASP A 393 -21.89 11.65 11.38
CA ASP A 393 -21.68 12.54 12.52
C ASP A 393 -20.81 13.76 12.18
N VAL A 394 -20.14 13.78 11.03
CA VAL A 394 -19.18 14.83 10.65
C VAL A 394 -19.86 15.99 9.93
N THR A 395 -20.77 15.71 8.99
CA THR A 395 -21.42 16.77 8.19
C THR A 395 -22.21 17.76 9.06
N PRO A 396 -22.99 17.35 10.07
CA PRO A 396 -23.66 18.29 10.97
C PRO A 396 -22.67 19.19 11.73
N ARG A 397 -21.59 18.61 12.28
CA ARG A 397 -20.55 19.34 13.02
C ARG A 397 -19.80 20.35 12.15
N ILE A 398 -19.64 20.06 10.86
CA ILE A 398 -19.15 21.02 9.88
C ILE A 398 -20.12 22.20 9.77
N LEU A 399 -21.41 21.96 9.59
CA LEU A 399 -22.41 23.04 9.50
C LEU A 399 -22.45 23.90 10.77
N ASP A 400 -22.27 23.28 11.94
CA ASP A 400 -22.23 23.95 13.24
C ASP A 400 -20.90 24.68 13.51
N GLY A 401 -19.93 24.59 12.59
CA GLY A 401 -18.65 25.30 12.69
C GLY A 401 -17.72 24.73 13.76
N GLU A 402 -17.88 23.46 14.15
CA GLU A 402 -17.12 22.86 15.25
C GLU A 402 -15.63 22.69 14.95
N PHE A 403 -15.27 22.47 13.68
CA PHE A 403 -13.88 22.28 13.27
C PHE A 403 -13.18 23.63 13.14
N ALA A 404 -11.99 23.75 13.73
CA ALA A 404 -11.18 24.97 13.57
C ALA A 404 -10.65 25.11 12.12
N THR A 405 -10.39 23.97 11.47
CA THR A 405 -9.90 23.91 10.09
C THR A 405 -10.42 22.67 9.37
N VAL A 406 -10.65 22.82 8.07
CA VAL A 406 -10.87 21.72 7.13
C VAL A 406 -9.80 21.77 6.04
N ILE A 407 -9.10 20.66 5.77
CA ILE A 407 -8.01 20.57 4.78
C ILE A 407 -8.40 19.57 3.69
N ALA A 408 -8.33 19.99 2.43
CA ALA A 408 -8.55 19.16 1.24
C ALA A 408 -7.31 19.14 0.34
N GLU A 409 -7.11 18.08 -0.43
CA GLU A 409 -6.07 17.96 -1.47
C GLU A 409 -6.53 18.57 -2.81
N VAL A 410 -7.84 18.77 -2.98
CA VAL A 410 -8.44 19.39 -4.16
C VAL A 410 -9.35 20.55 -3.76
N SER A 411 -9.55 21.50 -4.68
CA SER A 411 -10.52 22.57 -4.46
C SER A 411 -11.94 22.00 -4.39
N LEU A 412 -12.61 22.22 -3.26
CA LEU A 412 -13.99 21.78 -3.05
C LEU A 412 -14.98 22.53 -3.96
N GLU A 413 -14.68 23.76 -4.37
CA GLU A 413 -15.50 24.52 -5.35
C GLU A 413 -15.42 23.91 -6.75
N GLY A 414 -14.30 23.26 -7.07
CA GLY A 414 -14.04 22.61 -8.35
C GLY A 414 -14.23 21.09 -8.34
N LEU A 415 -14.80 20.52 -7.28
CA LEU A 415 -14.82 19.08 -7.02
C LEU A 415 -15.48 18.27 -8.16
N ASP A 416 -16.52 18.80 -8.81
CA ASP A 416 -17.19 18.11 -9.91
C ASP A 416 -16.25 17.82 -11.10
N ARG A 417 -15.23 18.67 -11.29
CA ARG A 417 -14.20 18.53 -12.34
C ARG A 417 -13.01 17.68 -11.87
N ALA A 418 -12.93 17.40 -10.57
CA ALA A 418 -11.88 16.56 -10.04
C ALA A 418 -12.05 15.11 -10.55
N PRO A 419 -10.96 14.34 -10.63
CA PRO A 419 -11.04 12.95 -11.01
C PRO A 419 -11.97 12.13 -10.09
N ALA A 420 -12.49 11.01 -10.61
CA ALA A 420 -13.50 10.22 -9.91
C ALA A 420 -13.08 9.79 -8.49
N PHE A 421 -11.81 9.43 -8.29
CA PHE A 421 -11.28 9.02 -6.99
C PHE A 421 -11.33 10.15 -5.95
N GLU A 422 -10.98 11.38 -6.32
CA GLU A 422 -11.03 12.55 -5.43
C GLU A 422 -12.48 12.84 -4.99
N ARG A 423 -13.43 12.71 -5.93
CA ARG A 423 -14.86 12.85 -5.62
C ARG A 423 -15.39 11.78 -4.67
N GLN A 424 -14.76 10.60 -4.62
CA GLN A 424 -15.15 9.55 -3.66
C GLN A 424 -14.71 9.85 -2.23
N ARG A 425 -13.65 10.67 -2.05
CA ARG A 425 -13.17 11.10 -0.72
C ARG A 425 -14.05 12.18 -0.10
N TRP A 426 -14.69 13.01 -0.94
CA TRP A 426 -15.56 14.10 -0.52
C TRP A 426 -17.00 13.87 -0.97
N PRO A 427 -17.89 13.36 -0.11
CA PRO A 427 -19.32 13.29 -0.39
C PRO A 427 -19.85 14.67 -0.80
N PRO A 428 -20.71 14.76 -1.84
CA PRO A 428 -21.25 16.05 -2.28
C PRO A 428 -22.01 16.83 -1.18
N THR A 429 -22.58 16.13 -0.20
CA THR A 429 -23.20 16.74 1.00
C THR A 429 -22.15 17.38 1.91
N LEU A 430 -21.07 16.66 2.23
CA LEU A 430 -19.98 17.16 3.06
C LEU A 430 -19.26 18.33 2.39
N ALA A 431 -18.90 18.22 1.10
CA ALA A 431 -18.24 19.29 0.37
C ALA A 431 -19.10 20.58 0.37
N ARG A 432 -20.41 20.46 0.13
CA ARG A 432 -21.34 21.60 0.21
C ARG A 432 -21.43 22.19 1.62
N ALA A 433 -21.45 21.36 2.65
CA ALA A 433 -21.46 21.82 4.04
C ALA A 433 -20.20 22.64 4.36
N VAL A 434 -19.02 22.19 3.91
CA VAL A 434 -17.76 22.94 4.06
C VAL A 434 -17.86 24.27 3.33
N LEU A 435 -18.27 24.30 2.07
CA LEU A 435 -18.38 25.55 1.30
C LEU A 435 -19.40 26.54 1.89
N THR A 436 -20.42 26.03 2.58
CA THR A 436 -21.45 26.81 3.26
C THR A 436 -20.93 27.44 4.55
N ALA A 437 -20.34 26.64 5.45
CA ALA A 437 -19.94 27.09 6.78
C ALA A 437 -18.50 27.66 6.85
N TYR A 438 -17.65 27.32 5.88
CA TYR A 438 -16.23 27.70 5.86
C TYR A 438 -15.91 28.54 4.61
N ARG A 439 -14.81 29.29 4.70
CA ARG A 439 -14.21 30.02 3.57
C ARG A 439 -12.79 29.52 3.34
N LEU A 440 -12.36 29.54 2.08
CA LEU A 440 -10.96 29.24 1.74
C LEU A 440 -10.05 30.31 2.36
N ASP A 441 -8.99 29.87 3.04
CA ASP A 441 -7.99 30.71 3.69
C ASP A 441 -6.63 30.59 3.00
N VAL A 442 -6.22 29.35 2.67
CA VAL A 442 -4.95 29.06 1.98
C VAL A 442 -5.22 28.13 0.80
N SER A 443 -4.60 28.44 -0.33
CA SER A 443 -4.54 27.58 -1.53
C SER A 443 -3.08 27.40 -1.92
N ALA A 444 -2.60 26.17 -1.87
CA ALA A 444 -1.30 25.76 -2.35
C ALA A 444 -1.45 24.44 -3.14
N ASP A 445 -0.37 24.01 -3.80
CA ASP A 445 -0.37 22.77 -4.57
C ASP A 445 -0.79 21.58 -3.70
N HIS A 446 -1.87 20.91 -4.10
CA HIS A 446 -2.51 19.82 -3.35
C HIS A 446 -2.81 20.12 -1.86
N PHE A 447 -3.10 21.37 -1.52
CA PHE A 447 -3.42 21.79 -0.15
C PHE A 447 -4.37 23.00 -0.14
N TYR A 448 -5.62 22.75 0.27
CA TYR A 448 -6.67 23.75 0.40
C TYR A 448 -7.14 23.80 1.85
N LYS A 449 -6.86 24.92 2.54
CA LYS A 449 -7.23 25.15 3.94
C LYS A 449 -8.47 26.02 4.02
N TYR A 450 -9.51 25.51 4.65
CA TYR A 450 -10.77 26.20 4.90
C TYR A 450 -10.92 26.50 6.39
N VAL A 451 -11.35 27.72 6.73
CA VAL A 451 -11.59 28.17 8.11
C VAL A 451 -13.04 28.64 8.27
N PRO A 452 -13.62 28.55 9.48
CA PRO A 452 -15.01 28.97 9.70
C PRO A 452 -15.27 30.38 9.19
N ARG A 453 -16.41 30.57 8.51
CA ARG A 453 -16.92 31.91 8.22
C ARG A 453 -17.30 32.53 9.56
N ARG A 454 -16.47 33.42 10.09
CA ARG A 454 -16.83 34.20 11.28
C ARG A 454 -18.13 34.95 10.97
N ILE A 455 -19.24 34.53 11.56
CA ILE A 455 -20.41 35.37 11.67
C ILE A 455 -19.99 36.45 12.67
N LEU A 456 -19.77 37.67 12.19
CA LEU A 456 -19.76 38.84 13.05
C LEU A 456 -21.16 38.92 13.66
N VAL A 457 -21.34 38.31 14.83
CA VAL A 457 -22.45 38.67 15.71
C VAL A 457 -22.16 40.11 16.11
N ARG A 458 -22.88 41.07 15.50
CA ARG A 458 -23.01 42.40 16.08
C ARG A 458 -23.61 42.16 17.46
N LEU A 459 -22.79 42.31 18.50
CA LEU A 459 -23.31 42.62 19.82
C LEU A 459 -23.92 44.02 19.67
N GLU A 460 -25.25 44.07 19.60
CA GLU A 460 -26.01 45.32 19.78
C GLU A 460 -25.97 45.75 21.25
#